data_AF-A0A0D6M4Z5-F1
#
_entry.id   AF-A0A0D6M4Z5-F1
#
_cell.length_a   1.000
_cell.length_b   1.000
_cell.length_c   1.000
_cell.angle_alpha   90.00
_cell.angle_beta   90.00
_cell.angle_gamma   90.00
#
_symmetry.space_group_name_H-M   'P 1'
#
loop_
_entity.id
_entity.type
_entity.pdbx_description
1 polymer ?
#
loop_
_entity_poly.entity_id
_entity_poly.type
_entity_poly.pdbx_seq_one_letter_code
_entity_poly.pdbx_strand_id
1 'polypeptide(L)'
;MPNDDRIYEFYRCSRWKEHVHLHDSLRRDKTGQKRFQIKVLPNEPTEVSWLTITLSSLSVPPTPLLDNTFLTDGLQTAIAPLQYLPPLLCSTEQSRNLTCKVNEECTCTPAEVRMHCDCRDVNLTFYLYDTHNRFPQLRPNVELRANTDQIIANIPQLPTAEFVLRIKGRFETVSLVSEAICTVEPIHTKRCYKCAKGAQALVTCTSSTPHELAEVRCRTNVFTIPCTSQGKRSKLRFSSDNARFHVNCTVKRGKIRKTFELHGILHYTGNLRTSSQWRK
;
A
#
# COMPACT_ATOMS: atom_id res chain seq x y z
N MET A 1 -0.05 0.37 -36.64
CA MET A 1 -0.70 -0.96 -36.49
C MET A 1 -0.33 -1.53 -35.12
N PRO A 2 -1.20 -2.33 -34.48
CA PRO A 2 -0.89 -2.98 -33.22
C PRO A 2 0.39 -3.83 -33.33
N ASN A 3 1.24 -3.77 -32.32
CA ASN A 3 2.50 -4.52 -32.28
C ASN A 3 2.31 -5.96 -31.76
N ASP A 4 1.18 -6.24 -31.12
CA ASP A 4 0.74 -7.56 -30.66
C ASP A 4 -0.80 -7.63 -30.61
N ASP A 5 -1.33 -8.83 -30.39
CA ASP A 5 -2.78 -9.10 -30.27
C ASP A 5 -3.32 -8.88 -28.84
N ARG A 6 -2.55 -8.25 -27.95
CA ARG A 6 -2.94 -8.10 -26.54
C ARG A 6 -3.91 -6.93 -26.40
N ILE A 7 -4.99 -7.19 -25.68
CA ILE A 7 -5.97 -6.16 -25.33
C ILE A 7 -5.63 -5.63 -23.94
N TYR A 8 -5.43 -4.32 -23.86
CA TYR A 8 -5.16 -3.62 -22.62
C TYR A 8 -6.41 -2.88 -22.14
N GLU A 9 -6.78 -3.09 -20.89
CA GLU A 9 -7.90 -2.43 -20.25
C GLU A 9 -7.39 -1.34 -19.29
N PHE A 10 -7.94 -0.13 -19.46
CA PHE A 10 -7.77 0.99 -18.55
C PHE A 10 -9.02 1.11 -17.69
N TYR A 11 -8.88 1.07 -16.38
CA TYR A 11 -10.03 1.15 -15.47
C TYR A 11 -9.71 1.95 -14.20
N ARG A 12 -10.76 2.42 -13.52
CA ARG A 12 -10.68 3.10 -12.22
C ARG A 12 -11.58 2.41 -11.22
N CYS A 13 -11.16 2.36 -9.96
CA CYS A 13 -12.01 1.92 -8.88
C CYS A 13 -12.92 3.07 -8.43
N SER A 14 -14.20 3.01 -8.80
CA SER A 14 -15.18 4.05 -8.42
C SER A 14 -15.44 4.10 -6.91
N ARG A 15 -15.27 2.96 -6.21
CA ARG A 15 -15.43 2.84 -4.76
C ARG A 15 -14.45 1.82 -4.20
N TRP A 16 -13.96 2.10 -3.00
CA TRP A 16 -13.14 1.18 -2.21
C TRP A 16 -13.97 0.63 -1.05
N LYS A 17 -14.02 -0.70 -0.92
CA LYS A 17 -14.74 -1.38 0.17
C LYS A 17 -13.80 -1.58 1.35
N GLU A 18 -13.95 -0.74 2.35
CA GLU A 18 -13.13 -0.75 3.56
C GLU A 18 -13.48 -1.92 4.47
N HIS A 19 -12.47 -2.48 5.14
CA HIS A 19 -12.64 -3.50 6.16
C HIS A 19 -11.41 -3.55 7.06
N VAL A 20 -11.59 -4.04 8.28
CA VAL A 20 -10.50 -4.23 9.24
C VAL A 20 -10.36 -5.71 9.57
N HIS A 21 -9.13 -6.21 9.53
CA HIS A 21 -8.78 -7.54 10.02
C HIS A 21 -8.38 -7.46 11.49
N LEU A 22 -9.26 -7.91 12.39
CA LEU A 22 -8.98 -7.98 13.82
C LEU A 22 -8.33 -9.32 14.16
N HIS A 23 -7.22 -9.25 14.88
CA HIS A 23 -6.53 -10.39 15.47
C HIS A 23 -6.63 -10.28 16.99
N ASP A 24 -7.44 -11.13 17.60
CA ASP A 24 -7.71 -11.02 19.03
C ASP A 24 -7.88 -12.41 19.65
N SER A 25 -7.86 -12.46 20.98
CA SER A 25 -7.94 -13.69 21.74
C SER A 25 -8.97 -13.57 22.85
N LEU A 26 -9.93 -14.49 22.84
CA LEU A 26 -10.98 -14.58 23.83
C LEU A 26 -10.60 -15.63 24.89
N ARG A 27 -10.70 -15.26 26.16
CA ARG A 27 -10.60 -16.21 27.28
C ARG A 27 -11.82 -16.02 28.18
N ARG A 28 -12.46 -17.13 28.56
CA ARG A 28 -13.54 -17.16 29.55
C ARG A 28 -13.10 -18.10 30.67
N ASP A 29 -12.96 -17.59 31.90
CA ASP A 29 -12.54 -18.28 33.13
C ASP A 29 -11.79 -19.61 32.96
N LYS A 30 -12.54 -20.70 32.68
CA LYS A 30 -12.10 -22.11 32.64
C LYS A 30 -11.93 -22.71 31.24
N THR A 31 -12.36 -22.05 30.17
CA THR A 31 -12.11 -22.52 28.80
C THR A 31 -10.80 -21.92 28.28
N GLY A 32 -10.04 -22.74 27.54
CA GLY A 32 -8.78 -22.32 26.93
C GLY A 32 -8.93 -21.06 26.08
N GLN A 33 -7.83 -20.32 25.94
CA GLN A 33 -7.77 -19.11 25.12
C GLN A 33 -8.04 -19.47 23.66
N LYS A 34 -9.11 -18.92 23.07
CA LYS A 34 -9.40 -19.05 21.64
C LYS A 34 -8.94 -17.80 20.92
N ARG A 35 -8.01 -17.95 19.97
CA ARG A 35 -7.62 -16.88 19.05
C ARG A 35 -8.62 -16.83 17.90
N PHE A 36 -9.02 -15.64 17.50
CA PHE A 36 -9.88 -15.43 16.34
C PHE A 36 -9.28 -14.37 15.42
N GLN A 37 -9.54 -14.57 14.14
CA GLN A 37 -9.24 -13.62 13.08
C GLN A 37 -10.56 -13.33 12.38
N ILE A 38 -11.04 -12.10 12.50
CA ILE A 38 -12.30 -11.70 11.88
C ILE A 38 -12.09 -10.51 10.97
N LYS A 39 -12.85 -10.50 9.88
CA LYS A 39 -13.00 -9.34 9.01
C LYS A 39 -14.24 -8.59 9.48
N VAL A 40 -14.08 -7.34 9.89
CA VAL A 40 -15.18 -6.47 10.31
C VAL A 40 -15.41 -5.42 9.24
N LEU A 41 -16.67 -5.27 8.84
CA LEU A 41 -17.12 -4.26 7.87
C LEU A 41 -17.70 -3.04 8.63
N PRO A 42 -17.54 -1.82 8.11
CA PRO A 42 -18.12 -0.63 8.71
C PRO A 42 -19.64 -0.77 8.89
N ASN A 43 -20.13 -0.45 10.08
CA ASN A 43 -21.56 -0.48 10.45
C ASN A 43 -22.25 -1.87 10.34
N GLU A 44 -21.48 -2.95 10.22
CA GLU A 44 -22.01 -4.31 10.20
C GLU A 44 -21.60 -5.07 11.48
N PRO A 45 -22.57 -5.44 12.34
CA PRO A 45 -22.28 -6.21 13.55
C PRO A 45 -21.76 -7.62 13.22
N THR A 46 -20.60 -7.96 13.75
CA THR A 46 -19.99 -9.29 13.62
C THR A 46 -20.08 -10.03 14.96
N GLU A 47 -20.80 -11.15 15.02
CA GLU A 47 -20.88 -11.98 16.23
C GLU A 47 -19.68 -12.92 16.37
N VAL A 48 -19.04 -12.90 17.54
CA VAL A 48 -17.93 -13.78 17.92
C VAL A 48 -18.16 -14.30 19.33
N SER A 49 -18.64 -15.54 19.44
CA SER A 49 -18.97 -16.18 20.72
C SER A 49 -19.99 -15.36 21.53
N TRP A 50 -19.57 -14.75 22.65
CA TRP A 50 -20.40 -13.92 23.52
C TRP A 50 -20.22 -12.42 23.27
N LEU A 51 -19.41 -12.05 22.29
CA LEU A 51 -19.20 -10.67 21.84
C LEU A 51 -19.91 -10.43 20.52
N THR A 52 -20.43 -9.22 20.36
CA THR A 52 -20.76 -8.64 19.05
C THR A 52 -19.87 -7.42 18.87
N ILE A 53 -19.12 -7.40 17.77
CA ILE A 53 -18.14 -6.37 17.45
C ILE A 53 -18.68 -5.60 16.25
N THR A 54 -18.83 -4.29 16.38
CA THR A 54 -19.24 -3.41 15.27
C THR A 54 -18.18 -2.36 15.05
N LEU A 55 -17.70 -2.21 13.81
CA LEU A 55 -16.81 -1.10 13.42
C LEU A 55 -17.67 0.14 13.22
N SER A 56 -17.65 1.08 14.17
CA SER A 56 -18.50 2.28 14.15
C SER A 56 -17.94 3.38 13.27
N SER A 57 -16.62 3.53 13.26
CA SER A 57 -15.94 4.51 12.41
C SER A 57 -14.58 4.00 11.98
N LEU A 58 -14.17 4.40 10.78
CA LEU A 58 -12.85 4.15 10.22
C LEU A 58 -12.39 5.42 9.53
N SER A 59 -11.20 5.91 9.88
CA SER A 59 -10.56 7.02 9.19
C SER A 59 -9.24 6.54 8.62
N VAL A 60 -9.14 6.68 7.30
CA VAL A 60 -7.96 6.35 6.50
C VAL A 60 -7.27 7.66 6.10
N PRO A 61 -5.93 7.77 6.22
CA PRO A 61 -5.23 8.97 5.77
C PRO A 61 -5.44 9.22 4.27
N PRO A 62 -5.30 10.47 3.79
CA PRO A 62 -5.36 10.78 2.37
C PRO A 62 -4.43 9.87 1.56
N THR A 63 -5.01 9.09 0.65
CA THR A 63 -4.28 8.09 -0.14
C THR A 63 -4.55 8.31 -1.62
N PRO A 64 -3.90 9.32 -2.27
CA PRO A 64 -4.18 9.70 -3.65
C PRO A 64 -4.00 8.56 -4.66
N LEU A 65 -3.17 7.56 -4.35
CA LEU A 65 -2.94 6.40 -5.21
C LEU A 65 -4.22 5.60 -5.48
N LEU A 66 -5.23 5.70 -4.61
CA LEU A 66 -6.52 5.03 -4.75
C LEU A 66 -7.41 5.65 -5.84
N ASP A 67 -7.11 6.88 -6.27
CA ASP A 67 -7.81 7.59 -7.35
C ASP A 67 -7.15 7.40 -8.73
N ASN A 68 -6.04 6.64 -8.77
CA ASN A 68 -5.34 6.40 -10.02
C ASN A 68 -6.16 5.52 -10.99
N THR A 69 -5.82 5.66 -12.27
CA THR A 69 -6.21 4.69 -13.30
C THR A 69 -5.25 3.51 -13.26
N PHE A 70 -5.77 2.31 -13.49
CA PHE A 70 -5.02 1.07 -13.57
C PHE A 70 -5.02 0.55 -15.00
N LEU A 71 -3.98 -0.19 -15.34
CA LEU A 71 -3.76 -0.82 -16.63
C LEU A 71 -3.64 -2.32 -16.41
N THR A 72 -4.39 -3.14 -17.16
CA THR A 72 -4.30 -4.60 -17.11
C THR A 72 -4.34 -5.22 -18.50
N ASP A 73 -3.68 -6.36 -18.67
CA ASP A 73 -3.86 -7.26 -19.83
C ASP A 73 -4.59 -8.56 -19.44
N GLY A 74 -5.19 -8.60 -18.24
CA GLY A 74 -5.81 -9.78 -17.66
C GLY A 74 -4.84 -10.71 -16.92
N LEU A 75 -3.52 -10.60 -17.16
CA LEU A 75 -2.49 -11.38 -16.48
C LEU A 75 -1.69 -10.55 -15.48
N GLN A 76 -1.40 -9.31 -15.84
CA GLN A 76 -0.64 -8.35 -15.04
C GLN A 76 -1.43 -7.07 -14.88
N THR A 77 -1.25 -6.41 -13.74
CA THR A 77 -1.84 -5.10 -13.47
C THR A 77 -0.76 -4.11 -13.05
N ALA A 78 -0.86 -2.88 -13.56
CA ALA A 78 0.02 -1.76 -13.23
C ALA A 78 -0.79 -0.50 -12.94
N ILE A 79 -0.14 0.49 -12.34
CA ILE A 79 -0.66 1.86 -12.32
C ILE A 79 -0.53 2.42 -13.74
N ALA A 80 -1.62 2.89 -14.33
CA ALA A 80 -1.61 3.44 -15.68
C ALA A 80 -0.69 4.69 -15.76
N PRO A 81 -0.05 4.93 -16.91
CA PRO A 81 0.77 6.11 -17.09
C PRO A 81 -0.08 7.40 -17.01
N LEU A 82 0.49 8.44 -16.40
CA LEU A 82 -0.15 9.76 -16.30
C LEU A 82 -0.29 10.38 -17.70
N GLN A 83 -1.47 10.94 -18.00
CA GLN A 83 -1.76 11.64 -19.26
C GLN A 83 -1.54 10.77 -20.50
N TYR A 84 -1.89 9.49 -20.40
CA TYR A 84 -1.70 8.55 -21.48
C TYR A 84 -2.98 8.34 -22.29
N LEU A 85 -2.92 8.65 -23.59
CA LEU A 85 -3.96 8.42 -24.58
C LEU A 85 -3.38 7.48 -25.64
N PRO A 86 -3.74 6.17 -25.64
CA PRO A 86 -3.29 5.27 -26.68
C PRO A 86 -3.87 5.69 -28.03
N PRO A 87 -3.14 5.48 -29.14
CA PRO A 87 -3.64 5.83 -30.47
C PRO A 87 -4.89 5.03 -30.88
N LEU A 88 -5.06 3.83 -30.32
CA LEU A 88 -6.23 2.99 -30.51
C LEU A 88 -6.99 2.90 -29.19
N LEU A 89 -8.15 3.56 -29.14
CA LEU A 89 -9.05 3.50 -27.99
C LEU A 89 -10.38 2.88 -28.40
N CYS A 90 -10.76 1.83 -27.71
CA CYS A 90 -11.90 0.98 -28.05
C CYS A 90 -12.85 0.87 -26.87
N SER A 91 -14.13 0.65 -27.14
CA SER A 91 -14.97 -0.07 -26.20
C SER A 91 -14.62 -1.57 -26.21
N THR A 92 -15.03 -2.31 -25.18
CA THR A 92 -14.69 -3.74 -24.99
C THR A 92 -15.06 -4.64 -26.18
N GLU A 93 -16.18 -4.35 -26.85
CA GLU A 93 -16.62 -5.11 -28.03
C GLU A 93 -15.79 -4.76 -29.27
N GLN A 94 -15.42 -3.48 -29.43
CA GLN A 94 -14.66 -2.99 -30.59
C GLN A 94 -13.20 -3.47 -30.57
N SER A 95 -12.61 -3.66 -29.38
CA SER A 95 -11.21 -4.11 -29.28
C SER A 95 -11.02 -5.52 -29.85
N ARG A 96 -12.04 -6.38 -29.83
CA ARG A 96 -11.97 -7.74 -30.36
C ARG A 96 -11.97 -7.79 -31.89
N ASN A 97 -12.63 -6.83 -32.53
CA ASN A 97 -12.81 -6.77 -33.98
C ASN A 97 -11.93 -5.68 -34.63
N LEU A 98 -11.07 -5.01 -33.85
CA LEU A 98 -10.20 -3.91 -34.27
C LEU A 98 -10.95 -2.75 -34.96
N THR A 99 -12.22 -2.53 -34.61
CA THR A 99 -13.07 -1.45 -35.16
C THR A 99 -12.95 -0.15 -34.37
N CYS A 100 -11.81 0.04 -33.71
CA CYS A 100 -11.58 1.12 -32.76
C CYS A 100 -11.39 2.47 -33.44
N LYS A 101 -11.73 3.55 -32.74
CA LYS A 101 -11.39 4.89 -33.21
C LYS A 101 -9.89 5.09 -33.08
N VAL A 102 -9.25 5.38 -34.22
CA VAL A 102 -7.84 5.74 -34.27
C VAL A 102 -7.71 7.25 -34.00
N ASN A 103 -6.90 7.61 -33.03
CA ASN A 103 -6.49 8.98 -32.74
C ASN A 103 -4.97 9.02 -32.65
N GLU A 104 -4.33 9.06 -33.81
CA GLU A 104 -2.88 9.05 -33.95
C GLU A 104 -2.31 10.47 -34.00
N GLU A 105 -1.31 10.72 -33.16
CA GLU A 105 -0.50 11.94 -33.19
C GLU A 105 0.76 11.65 -34.03
N CYS A 106 0.68 11.95 -35.32
CA CYS A 106 1.75 11.72 -36.30
C CYS A 106 2.13 13.03 -37.01
N THR A 107 3.43 13.24 -37.20
CA THR A 107 3.95 14.31 -38.05
C THR A 107 4.46 13.69 -39.34
N CYS A 108 3.80 14.00 -40.46
CA CYS A 108 4.19 13.50 -41.78
C CYS A 108 4.91 14.58 -42.58
N THR A 109 6.09 14.24 -43.09
CA THR A 109 6.86 15.08 -44.00
C THR A 109 6.70 14.56 -45.43
N PRO A 110 6.17 15.38 -46.36
CA PRO A 110 6.02 14.97 -47.75
C PRO A 110 7.39 14.94 -48.44
N ALA A 111 7.61 13.96 -49.32
CA ALA A 111 8.74 13.92 -50.25
C ALA A 111 8.29 13.33 -51.59
N GLU A 112 9.05 13.60 -52.67
CA GLU A 112 8.65 13.28 -54.06
C GLU A 112 8.35 11.80 -54.32
N VAL A 113 8.97 10.88 -53.57
CA VAL A 113 8.85 9.43 -53.80
C VAL A 113 8.22 8.70 -52.62
N ARG A 114 8.47 9.12 -51.38
CA ARG A 114 7.92 8.48 -50.16
C ARG A 114 7.68 9.51 -49.07
N MET A 115 6.48 9.53 -48.52
CA MET A 115 6.16 10.30 -47.31
C MET A 115 6.74 9.61 -46.08
N HIS A 116 7.36 10.38 -45.18
CA HIS A 116 7.83 9.87 -43.89
C HIS A 116 6.96 10.41 -42.76
N CYS A 117 6.26 9.51 -42.06
CA CYS A 117 5.46 9.84 -40.89
C CYS A 117 6.15 9.36 -39.63
N ASP A 118 6.42 10.30 -38.73
CA ASP A 118 6.88 10.01 -37.37
C ASP A 118 5.67 10.06 -36.43
N CYS A 119 5.29 8.90 -35.92
CA CYS A 119 4.17 8.71 -35.03
C CYS A 119 4.68 8.40 -33.64
N ARG A 120 3.97 8.88 -32.62
CA ARG A 120 4.31 8.55 -31.23
C ARG A 120 4.16 7.05 -30.98
N ASP A 121 5.28 6.33 -30.92
CA ASP A 121 5.31 4.92 -30.56
C ASP A 121 5.03 4.74 -29.06
N VAL A 122 4.18 3.76 -28.74
CA VAL A 122 3.95 3.38 -27.37
C VAL A 122 3.90 1.88 -27.19
N ASN A 123 4.80 1.42 -26.32
CA ASN A 123 4.88 0.04 -25.92
C ASN A 123 4.22 -0.17 -24.54
N LEU A 124 2.91 -0.41 -24.55
CA LEU A 124 2.14 -0.74 -23.33
C LEU A 124 2.62 -2.04 -22.68
N THR A 125 3.07 -3.01 -23.47
CA THR A 125 3.67 -4.25 -23.01
C THR A 125 4.89 -3.96 -22.14
N PHE A 126 5.83 -3.14 -22.63
CA PHE A 126 7.00 -2.74 -21.87
C PHE A 126 6.61 -2.02 -20.57
N TYR A 127 5.66 -1.08 -20.64
CA TYR A 127 5.21 -0.33 -19.48
C TYR A 127 4.57 -1.22 -18.41
N LEU A 128 3.68 -2.14 -18.81
CA LEU A 128 2.95 -3.04 -17.91
C LEU A 128 3.89 -4.03 -17.20
N TYR A 129 4.92 -4.50 -17.90
CA TYR A 129 5.86 -5.48 -17.36
C TYR A 129 7.08 -4.88 -16.66
N ASP A 130 7.27 -3.56 -16.74
CA ASP A 130 8.28 -2.85 -15.94
C ASP A 130 8.01 -3.07 -14.45
N THR A 131 9.04 -3.56 -13.76
CA THR A 131 9.05 -3.80 -12.30
C THR A 131 8.74 -2.57 -11.45
N HIS A 132 8.82 -1.36 -12.01
CA HIS A 132 8.46 -0.10 -11.36
C HIS A 132 6.96 0.19 -11.39
N ASN A 133 6.25 -0.30 -12.40
CA ASN A 133 4.84 0.03 -12.65
C ASN A 133 3.91 -1.11 -12.26
N ARG A 134 4.35 -2.36 -12.46
CA ARG A 134 3.57 -3.56 -12.16
C ARG A 134 3.33 -3.74 -10.67
N PHE A 135 2.25 -4.42 -10.33
CA PHE A 135 1.92 -4.75 -8.96
C PHE A 135 2.82 -5.89 -8.43
N PRO A 136 3.07 -5.97 -7.11
CA PRO A 136 2.56 -5.10 -6.06
C PRO A 136 3.28 -3.74 -5.97
N GLN A 137 2.52 -2.68 -5.71
CA GLN A 137 3.03 -1.33 -5.52
C GLN A 137 3.14 -1.04 -4.02
N LEU A 138 4.36 -1.13 -3.48
CA LEU A 138 4.64 -1.00 -2.05
C LEU A 138 5.16 0.41 -1.74
N ARG A 139 4.30 1.30 -1.24
CA ARG A 139 4.65 2.67 -0.86
C ARG A 139 4.57 2.86 0.66
N PRO A 140 5.11 3.96 1.21
CA PRO A 140 5.03 4.21 2.65
C PRO A 140 3.61 4.20 3.21
N ASN A 141 2.68 4.90 2.55
CA ASN A 141 1.30 5.10 3.03
C ASN A 141 0.29 4.07 2.53
N VAL A 142 0.61 3.29 1.50
CA VAL A 142 -0.29 2.29 0.91
C VAL A 142 0.49 1.18 0.21
N GLU A 143 0.00 -0.05 0.34
CA GLU A 143 0.44 -1.19 -0.47
C GLU A 143 -0.72 -1.63 -1.36
N LEU A 144 -0.54 -1.55 -2.68
CA LEU A 144 -1.51 -2.08 -3.64
C LEU A 144 -1.08 -3.46 -4.12
N ARG A 145 -2.04 -4.38 -4.14
CA ARG A 145 -1.90 -5.74 -4.66
C ARG A 145 -3.05 -6.06 -5.58
N ALA A 146 -2.76 -6.76 -6.66
CA ALA A 146 -3.75 -7.25 -7.58
C ALA A 146 -3.98 -8.71 -7.22
N ASN A 147 -5.24 -9.05 -7.02
CA ASN A 147 -5.72 -10.42 -7.02
C ASN A 147 -6.45 -10.65 -8.36
N THR A 148 -6.86 -11.89 -8.65
CA THR A 148 -7.48 -12.26 -9.94
C THR A 148 -8.57 -11.29 -10.41
N ASP A 149 -9.40 -10.78 -9.50
CA ASP A 149 -10.56 -9.96 -9.85
C ASP A 149 -10.61 -8.61 -9.12
N GLN A 150 -9.64 -8.30 -8.26
CA GLN A 150 -9.73 -7.17 -7.34
C GLN A 150 -8.36 -6.56 -7.04
N ILE A 151 -8.33 -5.23 -6.94
CA ILE A 151 -7.22 -4.52 -6.32
C ILE A 151 -7.49 -4.38 -4.82
N ILE A 152 -6.51 -4.77 -4.02
CA ILE A 152 -6.52 -4.63 -2.56
C ILE A 152 -5.51 -3.57 -2.17
N ALA A 153 -5.98 -2.58 -1.42
CA ALA A 153 -5.16 -1.56 -0.79
C ALA A 153 -5.00 -1.86 0.71
N ASN A 154 -3.76 -2.06 1.15
CA ASN A 154 -3.43 -2.16 2.56
C ASN A 154 -2.83 -0.83 3.04
N ILE A 155 -3.31 -0.33 4.19
CA ILE A 155 -2.91 0.96 4.76
C ILE A 155 -2.04 0.70 6.01
N PRO A 156 -0.70 0.70 5.87
CA PRO A 156 0.20 0.30 6.94
C PRO A 156 0.43 1.37 8.01
N GLN A 157 0.01 2.62 7.76
CA GLN A 157 0.32 3.77 8.62
C GLN A 157 -0.92 4.59 8.91
N LEU A 158 -1.07 4.99 10.17
CA LEU A 158 -2.09 5.94 10.64
C LEU A 158 -3.57 5.59 10.39
N PRO A 159 -4.03 4.32 10.25
CA PRO A 159 -5.46 4.06 10.29
C PRO A 159 -5.97 4.27 11.71
N THR A 160 -7.15 4.89 11.85
CA THR A 160 -7.85 4.98 13.14
C THR A 160 -9.22 4.34 13.00
N ALA A 161 -9.60 3.53 13.99
CA ALA A 161 -10.84 2.78 13.97
C ALA A 161 -11.47 2.78 15.36
N GLU A 162 -12.78 2.92 15.42
CA GLU A 162 -13.57 2.81 16.63
C GLU A 162 -14.44 1.57 16.56
N PHE A 163 -14.47 0.81 17.66
CA PHE A 163 -15.25 -0.41 17.77
C PHE A 163 -16.25 -0.29 18.90
N VAL A 164 -17.49 -0.69 18.63
CA VAL A 164 -18.51 -0.89 19.65
C VAL A 164 -18.57 -2.37 19.97
N LEU A 165 -18.29 -2.70 21.24
CA LEU A 165 -18.36 -4.06 21.76
C LEU A 165 -19.65 -4.23 22.54
N ARG A 166 -20.49 -5.16 22.12
CA ARG A 166 -21.66 -5.60 22.89
C ARG A 166 -21.39 -6.98 23.47
N ILE A 167 -21.46 -7.07 24.79
CA ILE A 167 -21.12 -8.27 25.55
C ILE A 167 -22.42 -8.92 26.05
N LYS A 168 -22.64 -10.19 25.70
CA LYS A 168 -23.81 -10.96 26.18
C LYS A 168 -23.55 -11.42 27.62
N GLY A 169 -24.29 -10.85 28.58
CA GLY A 169 -24.25 -11.20 30.01
C GLY A 169 -23.79 -10.05 30.91
N ARG A 170 -23.59 -10.33 32.20
CA ARG A 170 -22.96 -9.38 33.13
C ARG A 170 -21.45 -9.43 32.95
N PHE A 171 -20.83 -8.26 32.84
CA PHE A 171 -19.39 -8.13 32.73
C PHE A 171 -18.94 -6.88 33.48
N GLU A 172 -17.77 -6.98 34.09
CA GLU A 172 -17.05 -5.82 34.63
C GLU A 172 -15.86 -5.56 33.70
N THR A 173 -15.61 -4.29 33.39
CA THR A 173 -14.50 -3.91 32.51
C THR A 173 -13.34 -3.39 33.32
N VAL A 174 -12.18 -3.99 33.13
CA VAL A 174 -10.92 -3.44 33.61
C VAL A 174 -9.98 -3.36 32.41
N SER A 175 -9.48 -2.16 32.14
CA SER A 175 -8.48 -1.95 31.09
C SER A 175 -7.11 -2.41 31.60
N LEU A 176 -6.68 -3.59 31.18
CA LEU A 176 -5.33 -4.07 31.45
C LEU A 176 -4.38 -3.59 30.34
N VAL A 177 -3.48 -2.70 30.71
CA VAL A 177 -2.43 -2.22 29.81
C VAL A 177 -1.22 -3.14 29.98
N SER A 178 -0.77 -3.78 28.89
CA SER A 178 0.42 -4.64 28.92
C SER A 178 1.62 -3.85 29.45
N GLU A 179 2.29 -4.40 30.47
CA GLU A 179 3.53 -3.86 31.02
C GLU A 179 4.76 -4.44 30.30
N ALA A 180 4.56 -5.15 29.19
CA ALA A 180 5.65 -5.71 28.40
C ALA A 180 6.60 -4.61 27.92
N ILE A 181 7.90 -4.87 28.08
CA ILE A 181 8.95 -3.96 27.64
C ILE A 181 9.33 -4.36 26.22
N CYS A 182 9.08 -3.46 25.27
CA CYS A 182 9.52 -3.64 23.89
C CYS A 182 10.77 -2.80 23.60
N THR A 183 11.70 -3.38 22.86
CA THR A 183 12.94 -2.76 22.38
C THR A 183 13.04 -2.94 20.88
N VAL A 184 13.48 -1.89 20.18
CA VAL A 184 13.63 -1.92 18.72
C VAL A 184 15.06 -1.59 18.38
N GLU A 185 15.68 -2.48 17.62
CA GLU A 185 17.05 -2.33 17.16
C GLU A 185 17.07 -2.14 15.64
N PRO A 186 17.71 -1.07 15.13
CA PRO A 186 17.88 -0.87 13.71
C PRO A 186 18.89 -1.87 13.13
N ILE A 187 18.62 -2.37 11.92
CA ILE A 187 19.58 -3.18 11.16
C ILE A 187 20.22 -2.31 10.06
N HIS A 188 19.41 -1.75 9.16
CA HIS A 188 19.87 -0.82 8.14
C HIS A 188 18.70 -0.07 7.50
N THR A 189 18.99 1.09 6.92
CA THR A 189 18.06 1.84 6.07
C THR A 189 18.60 1.91 4.65
N LYS A 190 17.78 1.51 3.66
CA LYS A 190 18.13 1.48 2.23
C LYS A 190 16.98 2.03 1.39
N ARG A 191 17.13 1.94 0.05
CA ARG A 191 16.27 2.46 -1.03
C ARG A 191 16.57 3.91 -1.37
N CYS A 192 15.55 4.74 -1.59
CA CYS A 192 15.68 5.99 -2.30
C CYS A 192 14.99 7.16 -1.60
N TYR A 193 15.44 8.35 -1.95
CA TYR A 193 14.83 9.62 -1.57
C TYR A 193 14.21 10.28 -2.81
N LYS A 194 13.20 11.15 -2.62
CA LYS A 194 12.40 11.79 -3.69
C LYS A 194 11.87 10.78 -4.71
N CYS A 195 11.40 9.62 -4.23
CA CYS A 195 10.91 8.52 -5.05
C CYS A 195 9.63 7.92 -4.46
N ALA A 196 8.81 7.32 -5.33
CA ALA A 196 7.55 6.68 -4.92
C ALA A 196 7.72 5.53 -3.91
N LYS A 197 8.83 4.78 -3.99
CA LYS A 197 9.11 3.62 -3.12
C LYS A 197 9.59 4.05 -1.72
N GLY A 198 10.11 5.27 -1.58
CA GLY A 198 10.63 5.83 -0.34
C GLY A 198 11.83 5.09 0.25
N ALA A 199 12.19 5.48 1.46
CA ALA A 199 13.18 4.82 2.30
C ALA A 199 12.56 3.59 2.97
N GLN A 200 13.37 2.56 3.20
CA GLN A 200 12.95 1.36 3.92
C GLN A 200 13.97 1.04 5.02
N ALA A 201 13.52 1.11 6.28
CA ALA A 201 14.29 0.69 7.43
C ALA A 201 13.90 -0.74 7.82
N LEU A 202 14.90 -1.59 8.00
CA LEU A 202 14.72 -2.92 8.58
C LEU A 202 15.07 -2.85 10.07
N VAL A 203 14.14 -3.28 10.92
CA VAL A 203 14.30 -3.25 12.38
C VAL A 203 13.96 -4.62 12.98
N THR A 204 14.54 -4.94 14.13
CA THR A 204 14.16 -6.10 14.94
C THR A 204 13.48 -5.60 16.20
N CYS A 205 12.28 -6.09 16.50
CA CYS A 205 11.59 -5.80 17.76
C CYS A 205 11.61 -7.00 18.70
N THR A 206 12.17 -6.78 19.89
CA THR A 206 12.18 -7.74 21.00
C THR A 206 11.18 -7.33 22.09
N SER A 207 10.60 -8.30 22.78
CA SER A 207 9.66 -8.09 23.89
C SER A 207 10.03 -8.94 25.10
N SER A 208 9.74 -8.46 26.30
CA SER A 208 9.83 -9.24 27.54
C SER A 208 8.82 -10.38 27.62
N THR A 209 7.79 -10.39 26.75
CA THR A 209 6.78 -11.44 26.64
C THR A 209 6.82 -12.11 25.25
N PRO A 210 6.25 -13.32 25.08
CA PRO A 210 6.42 -14.11 23.84
C PRO A 210 5.89 -13.44 22.57
N HIS A 211 4.75 -12.73 22.65
CA HIS A 211 4.08 -12.11 21.50
C HIS A 211 3.42 -10.79 21.89
N GLU A 212 3.86 -9.69 21.28
CA GLU A 212 3.28 -8.36 21.48
C GLU A 212 3.19 -7.59 20.16
N LEU A 213 2.37 -6.55 20.14
CA LEU A 213 2.34 -5.53 19.09
C LEU A 213 2.79 -4.20 19.69
N ALA A 214 3.85 -3.59 19.17
CA ALA A 214 4.34 -2.31 19.65
C ALA A 214 4.01 -1.17 18.67
N GLU A 215 3.69 0.00 19.22
CA GLU A 215 3.53 1.22 18.44
C GLU A 215 4.90 1.87 18.29
N VAL A 216 5.34 2.08 17.05
CA VAL A 216 6.56 2.82 16.71
C VAL A 216 6.16 4.15 16.12
N ARG A 217 6.58 5.25 16.76
CA ARG A 217 6.38 6.62 16.26
C ARG A 217 7.71 7.22 15.84
N CYS A 218 7.78 7.75 14.63
CA CYS A 218 8.97 8.40 14.05
C CYS A 218 8.53 9.71 13.38
N ARG A 219 8.74 10.85 14.05
CA ARG A 219 8.16 12.15 13.65
C ARG A 219 6.64 12.06 13.49
N THR A 220 6.13 12.18 12.26
CA THR A 220 4.70 12.10 11.91
C THR A 220 4.25 10.69 11.51
N ASN A 221 5.18 9.74 11.31
CA ASN A 221 4.85 8.38 10.90
C ASN A 221 4.59 7.52 12.13
N VAL A 222 3.55 6.69 12.08
CA VAL A 222 3.20 5.74 13.13
C VAL A 222 3.01 4.36 12.51
N PHE A 223 3.62 3.36 13.14
CA PHE A 223 3.61 1.97 12.71
C PHE A 223 3.21 1.06 13.87
N THR A 224 2.55 -0.04 13.56
CA THR A 224 2.34 -1.16 14.49
C THR A 224 3.19 -2.33 14.03
N ILE A 225 4.12 -2.80 14.87
CA ILE A 225 5.01 -3.90 14.53
C ILE A 225 4.91 -5.05 15.54
N PRO A 226 5.03 -6.31 15.08
CA PRO A 226 5.11 -7.45 15.98
C PRO A 226 6.46 -7.53 16.69
N CYS A 227 6.43 -7.92 17.96
CA CYS A 227 7.59 -8.12 18.82
C CYS A 227 7.50 -9.49 19.50
N THR A 228 8.64 -10.17 19.62
CA THR A 228 8.71 -11.49 20.27
C THR A 228 9.92 -11.55 21.19
N SER A 229 9.97 -12.52 22.10
CA SER A 229 11.14 -12.73 22.97
C SER A 229 12.43 -13.03 22.18
N GLN A 230 12.31 -13.73 21.04
CA GLN A 230 13.42 -14.02 20.13
C GLN A 230 13.77 -12.88 19.17
N GLY A 231 12.96 -11.81 19.14
CA GLY A 231 13.08 -10.75 18.16
C GLY A 231 12.35 -11.07 16.85
N LYS A 232 11.56 -10.11 16.36
CA LYS A 232 10.86 -10.21 15.08
C LYS A 232 11.26 -9.06 14.16
N ARG A 233 11.62 -9.40 12.91
CA ARG A 233 11.99 -8.42 11.90
C ARG A 233 10.76 -7.76 11.29
N SER A 234 10.81 -6.43 11.18
CA SER A 234 9.78 -5.59 10.57
C SER A 234 10.39 -4.59 9.61
N LYS A 235 9.64 -4.23 8.56
CA LYS A 235 10.04 -3.23 7.55
C LYS A 235 9.22 -1.97 7.74
N LEU A 236 9.88 -0.87 8.07
CA LEU A 236 9.27 0.46 8.17
C LEU A 236 9.57 1.22 6.89
N ARG A 237 8.56 1.85 6.29
CA ARG A 237 8.72 2.61 5.04
C ARG A 237 8.45 4.09 5.28
N PHE A 238 9.28 4.95 4.73
CA PHE A 238 9.21 6.39 4.94
C PHE A 238 9.27 7.14 3.62
N SER A 239 8.59 8.27 3.54
CA SER A 239 8.95 9.28 2.53
C SER A 239 10.17 10.06 3.02
N SER A 240 11.11 10.35 2.13
CA SER A 240 12.29 11.16 2.42
C SER A 240 12.66 12.00 1.21
N ASP A 241 12.96 13.28 1.42
CA ASP A 241 13.43 14.20 0.38
C ASP A 241 14.96 14.32 0.34
N ASN A 242 15.65 13.68 1.29
CA ASN A 242 17.09 13.82 1.47
C ASN A 242 17.81 12.47 1.37
N ALA A 243 19.02 12.49 0.80
CA ALA A 243 19.90 11.33 0.72
C ALA A 243 20.36 10.85 2.12
N ARG A 244 20.72 11.80 3.00
CA ARG A 244 21.05 11.49 4.40
C ARG A 244 19.75 11.31 5.18
N PHE A 245 19.41 10.06 5.47
CA PHE A 245 18.25 9.73 6.27
C PHE A 245 18.66 9.63 7.73
N HIS A 246 17.99 10.42 8.59
CA HIS A 246 18.18 10.39 10.03
C HIS A 246 16.86 10.71 10.72
N VAL A 247 16.36 9.80 11.56
CA VAL A 247 15.12 10.00 12.32
C VAL A 247 15.17 9.33 13.68
N ASN A 248 14.71 10.08 14.68
CA ASN A 248 14.55 9.59 16.05
C ASN A 248 13.14 9.02 16.19
N CYS A 249 13.08 7.82 16.75
CA CYS A 249 11.86 7.05 16.90
C CYS A 249 11.65 6.65 18.35
N THR A 250 10.39 6.43 18.72
CA THR A 250 10.02 5.86 20.00
C THR A 250 9.20 4.60 19.79
N VAL A 251 9.56 3.52 20.47
CA VAL A 251 8.70 2.35 20.62
C VAL A 251 7.92 2.46 21.93
N LYS A 252 6.61 2.26 21.86
CA LYS A 252 5.70 2.27 23.00
C LYS A 252 4.97 0.94 23.07
N ARG A 253 5.03 0.31 24.25
CA ARG A 253 4.11 -0.76 24.65
C ARG A 253 3.59 -0.43 26.04
N GLY A 254 2.28 -0.27 26.13
CA GLY A 254 1.61 0.21 27.33
C GLY A 254 2.11 1.57 27.79
N LYS A 255 2.60 1.65 29.03
CA LYS A 255 3.13 2.89 29.65
C LYS A 255 4.60 3.14 29.34
N ILE A 256 5.36 2.09 28.98
CA ILE A 256 6.80 2.17 28.79
C ILE A 256 7.13 2.63 27.38
N ARG A 257 8.07 3.57 27.28
CA ARG A 257 8.58 4.12 26.02
C ARG A 257 10.09 3.99 26.00
N LYS A 258 10.63 3.52 24.88
CA LYS A 258 12.08 3.51 24.60
C LYS A 258 12.37 4.22 23.29
N THR A 259 13.49 4.93 23.24
CA THR A 259 13.94 5.66 22.06
C THR A 259 14.97 4.85 21.29
N PHE A 260 14.99 5.02 19.98
CA PHE A 260 16.02 4.48 19.09
C PHE A 260 16.16 5.38 17.86
N GLU A 261 17.28 5.28 17.17
CA GLU A 261 17.59 6.12 16.01
C GLU A 261 17.71 5.28 14.74
N LEU A 262 17.17 5.80 13.64
CA LEU A 262 17.33 5.23 12.31
C LEU A 262 18.20 6.17 11.49
N HIS A 263 19.28 5.63 10.91
CA HIS A 263 20.12 6.36 9.98
C HIS A 263 20.44 5.52 8.73
N GLY A 264 20.86 6.20 7.67
CA GLY A 264 21.34 5.58 6.43
C GLY A 264 21.54 6.58 5.30
N ILE A 265 22.13 6.11 4.20
CA ILE A 265 22.31 6.88 2.97
C ILE A 265 21.42 6.29 1.89
N LEU A 266 20.52 7.10 1.34
CA LEU A 266 19.55 6.73 0.32
C LEU A 266 20.07 7.11 -1.07
N HIS A 267 19.75 6.28 -2.06
CA HIS A 267 20.13 6.52 -3.45
C HIS A 267 19.12 7.44 -4.14
N TYR A 268 19.61 8.29 -5.05
CA TYR A 268 18.74 9.05 -5.94
C TYR A 268 18.26 8.14 -7.08
N THR A 269 16.97 8.17 -7.38
CA THR A 269 16.39 7.39 -8.48
C THR A 269 15.62 8.26 -9.47
N GLY A 270 15.84 9.57 -9.47
CA GLY A 270 15.18 10.44 -10.43
C GLY A 270 15.76 10.22 -11.84
N ASN A 271 14.88 10.05 -12.82
CA ASN A 271 15.25 10.09 -14.23
C ASN A 271 15.32 11.54 -14.71
N LEU A 272 16.30 11.86 -15.57
CA LEU A 272 16.38 13.16 -16.26
C LEU A 272 15.14 13.48 -17.13
N ARG A 273 14.28 12.49 -17.41
CA ARG A 273 13.00 12.70 -18.13
C ARG A 273 11.91 13.32 -17.24
N THR A 274 11.87 13.02 -15.93
CA THR A 274 10.84 13.57 -15.03
C THR A 274 11.14 14.98 -14.54
N SER A 275 12.36 15.51 -14.72
CA SER A 275 12.68 16.92 -14.42
C SER A 275 11.99 17.91 -15.36
N SER A 276 11.50 17.45 -16.51
CA SER A 276 10.74 18.28 -17.47
C SER A 276 9.25 18.45 -17.12
N GLN A 277 8.71 17.62 -16.21
CA GLN A 277 7.29 17.69 -15.77
C GLN A 277 7.06 18.52 -14.50
N TRP A 278 8.13 18.97 -13.82
CA TRP A 278 8.05 19.88 -12.67
C TRP A 278 8.43 21.32 -13.02
N ARG A 279 8.55 21.64 -14.32
CA ARG A 279 8.67 23.00 -14.84
C ARG A 279 7.43 23.31 -15.70
N LYS A 280 6.30 23.52 -15.03
CA LYS A 280 5.23 24.48 -15.37
C LYS A 280 4.26 24.56 -14.20
#